data_AF-A0A176S146-F1
#
_entry.id   AF-A0A176S146-F1
#
_cell.length_a   1.000
_cell.length_b   1.000
_cell.length_c   1.000
_cell.angle_alpha   90.00
_cell.angle_beta   90.00
_cell.angle_gamma   90.00
#
_symmetry.space_group_name_H-M   'P 1'
#
loop_
_entity.id
_entity.type
_entity.pdbx_description
1 polymer ?
#
loop_
_entity_poly.entity_id
_entity_poly.type
_entity_poly.pdbx_seq_one_letter_code
_entity_poly.pdbx_strand_id
1 'polypeptide(L)'
;HLGLERISGEVSFNDMTIDILRAPRGETFFSTGFEGPHQSPISGVVGSQYGDIGFSNESHTGNYSLFVHKSNTSVATMGSISMPVKGIEGHTLYLSGWIKAENISRPTSYHGIKFMAKIIPSSGDPIYAQPKIPIDEQNPSFDWKKFSVPFLIPDDVKYLNIQMGLQGVSGTVWFDDVKITIGREPFKPLPAVPEDTPIYTGHSQPRLRGAHINPYIYLLPDAEQEYIRTLKEEWNANLIRYSFHIIDPKERMFSIPAS
;
A
#
# COMPACT_ATOMS: atom_id res chain seq x y z
N HIS A 1 24.59 -20.42 -17.96
CA HIS A 1 23.72 -21.42 -17.33
C HIS A 1 23.08 -20.79 -16.11
N LEU A 2 21.82 -20.36 -16.20
CA LEU A 2 21.05 -19.94 -15.04
C LEU A 2 20.66 -21.21 -14.27
N GLY A 3 21.10 -21.36 -13.03
CA GLY A 3 20.67 -22.46 -12.16
C GLY A 3 19.22 -22.22 -11.76
N LEU A 4 18.29 -22.86 -12.46
CA LEU A 4 16.85 -22.70 -12.25
C LEU A 4 16.31 -23.94 -11.52
N GLU A 5 15.78 -23.76 -10.31
CA GLU A 5 15.04 -24.79 -9.59
C GLU A 5 13.54 -24.47 -9.59
N ARG A 6 12.73 -25.43 -10.06
CA ARG A 6 11.27 -25.33 -10.10
C ARG A 6 10.67 -25.59 -8.72
N ILE A 7 9.57 -24.91 -8.40
CA ILE A 7 8.83 -25.10 -7.15
C ILE A 7 8.18 -26.48 -7.16
N SER A 8 8.54 -27.35 -6.20
CA SER A 8 7.89 -28.64 -5.96
C SER A 8 7.46 -28.76 -4.49
N GLY A 9 6.16 -28.81 -4.22
CA GLY A 9 5.59 -29.11 -2.90
C GLY A 9 4.50 -28.13 -2.44
N GLU A 10 3.46 -28.66 -1.79
CA GLU A 10 2.48 -27.86 -1.02
C GLU A 10 3.04 -27.60 0.38
N VAL A 11 3.08 -26.34 0.80
CA VAL A 11 3.43 -25.94 2.17
C VAL A 11 2.15 -25.58 2.93
N SER A 12 1.87 -26.32 4.00
CA SER A 12 0.77 -26.04 4.93
C SER A 12 1.28 -25.15 6.07
N PHE A 13 0.70 -23.95 6.19
CA PHE A 13 0.95 -23.02 7.29
C PHE A 13 -0.03 -23.28 8.43
N ASN A 14 0.13 -24.40 9.15
CA ASN A 14 -0.83 -24.77 10.19
C ASN A 14 -0.59 -24.12 11.58
N ASP A 15 0.55 -23.45 11.85
CA ASP A 15 0.86 -23.04 13.23
C ASP A 15 1.35 -21.58 13.44
N MET A 16 1.13 -20.66 12.50
CA MET A 16 1.39 -19.23 12.76
C MET A 16 0.24 -18.57 13.53
N THR A 17 0.18 -18.81 14.84
CA THR A 17 -0.61 -17.99 15.76
C THR A 17 0.28 -16.85 16.27
N ILE A 18 0.52 -15.85 15.43
CA ILE A 18 1.14 -14.60 15.92
C ILE A 18 0.04 -13.86 16.69
N ASP A 19 0.36 -13.41 17.91
CA ASP A 19 -0.54 -12.64 18.78
C ASP A 19 -0.66 -11.19 18.27
N ILE A 20 -1.14 -11.04 17.03
CA ILE A 20 -1.15 -9.78 16.26
C ILE A 20 -2.02 -8.71 16.91
N LEU A 21 -2.93 -9.11 17.81
CA LEU A 21 -3.80 -8.22 18.56
C LEU A 21 -3.05 -7.17 19.41
N ARG A 22 -1.73 -7.29 19.59
CA ARG A 22 -0.88 -6.35 20.33
C ARG A 22 0.37 -5.88 19.56
N ALA A 23 0.50 -6.26 18.30
CA ALA A 23 1.71 -6.00 17.52
C ALA A 23 1.78 -4.51 17.12
N PRO A 24 2.81 -3.74 17.54
CA PRO A 24 2.92 -2.32 17.21
C PRO A 24 2.98 -2.06 15.70
N ARG A 25 2.58 -0.85 15.30
CA ARG A 25 2.79 -0.33 13.95
C ARG A 25 4.24 -0.54 13.52
N GLY A 26 4.42 -1.09 12.33
CA GLY A 26 5.72 -1.42 11.74
C GLY A 26 6.21 -2.83 12.05
N GLU A 27 5.53 -3.58 12.93
CA GLU A 27 5.86 -4.99 13.15
C GLU A 27 5.66 -5.80 11.87
N THR A 28 6.60 -6.71 11.63
CA THR A 28 6.57 -7.60 10.46
C THR A 28 5.69 -8.78 10.76
N PHE A 29 4.56 -8.86 10.08
CA PHE A 29 3.65 -9.99 10.13
C PHE A 29 4.21 -11.18 9.31
N PHE A 30 4.87 -10.88 8.19
CA PHE A 30 5.48 -11.89 7.34
C PHE A 30 6.65 -11.31 6.56
N SER A 31 7.66 -12.13 6.32
CA SER A 31 8.77 -11.79 5.43
C SER A 31 9.37 -13.02 4.75
N THR A 32 9.81 -12.86 3.51
CA THR A 32 10.58 -13.85 2.77
C THR A 32 11.62 -13.17 1.87
N GLY A 33 12.85 -13.68 1.89
CA GLY A 33 13.90 -13.39 0.90
C GLY A 33 14.07 -14.51 -0.13
N PHE A 34 13.22 -15.56 -0.08
CA PHE A 34 13.24 -16.66 -1.06
C PHE A 34 14.57 -17.43 -1.15
N GLU A 35 15.28 -17.61 -0.03
CA GLU A 35 16.62 -18.24 0.08
C GLU A 35 16.72 -19.74 -0.30
N GLY A 36 15.80 -20.25 -1.12
CA GLY A 36 15.86 -21.58 -1.73
C GLY A 36 14.54 -22.37 -1.65
N PRO A 37 14.39 -23.44 -2.46
CA PRO A 37 13.13 -24.18 -2.59
C PRO A 37 12.70 -24.92 -1.32
N HIS A 38 13.65 -25.30 -0.45
CA HIS A 38 13.35 -25.96 0.83
C HIS A 38 12.65 -25.04 1.85
N GLN A 39 12.60 -23.73 1.59
CA GLN A 39 11.93 -22.73 2.43
C GLN A 39 10.92 -21.90 1.64
N SER A 40 10.48 -22.40 0.47
CA SER A 40 9.55 -21.70 -0.39
C SER A 40 8.24 -21.37 0.34
N PRO A 41 7.87 -20.09 0.51
CA PRO A 41 6.57 -19.72 1.05
C PRO A 41 5.45 -19.83 0.00
N ILE A 42 5.78 -20.17 -1.26
CA ILE A 42 4.81 -20.26 -2.35
C ILE A 42 3.92 -21.48 -2.13
N SER A 43 2.65 -21.22 -1.79
CA SER A 43 1.63 -22.24 -1.54
C SER A 43 0.82 -22.60 -2.78
N GLY A 44 0.95 -21.84 -3.87
CA GLY A 44 0.23 -22.11 -5.12
C GLY A 44 0.89 -21.49 -6.33
N VAL A 45 0.71 -22.13 -7.48
CA VAL A 45 1.24 -21.66 -8.77
C VAL A 45 0.15 -21.77 -9.83
N VAL A 46 -0.02 -20.71 -10.61
CA VAL A 46 -0.93 -20.65 -11.75
C VAL A 46 -0.13 -20.46 -13.03
N GLY A 47 -0.50 -21.18 -14.09
CA GLY A 47 0.01 -20.95 -15.44
C GLY A 47 1.48 -21.30 -15.65
N SER A 48 2.06 -22.18 -14.84
CA SER A 48 3.44 -22.67 -14.98
C SER A 48 3.68 -23.52 -16.23
N GLN A 49 2.61 -23.96 -16.91
CA GLN A 49 2.71 -24.60 -18.22
C GLN A 49 2.93 -23.59 -19.37
N TYR A 50 2.79 -22.29 -19.11
CA TYR A 50 2.92 -21.21 -20.11
C TYR A 50 4.06 -20.22 -19.79
N GLY A 51 4.83 -20.50 -18.73
CA GLY A 51 5.95 -19.69 -18.27
C GLY A 51 6.70 -20.39 -17.16
N ASP A 52 7.96 -19.99 -16.95
CA ASP A 52 8.79 -20.53 -15.88
C ASP A 52 8.61 -19.72 -14.61
N ILE A 53 8.44 -20.42 -13.49
CA ILE A 53 8.42 -19.85 -12.15
C ILE A 53 9.26 -20.74 -11.24
N GLY A 54 10.13 -20.11 -10.45
CA GLY A 54 11.09 -20.82 -9.63
C GLY A 54 11.99 -19.85 -8.87
N PHE A 55 13.11 -20.38 -8.40
CA PHE A 55 14.14 -19.60 -7.72
C PHE A 55 15.28 -19.31 -8.68
N SER A 56 15.85 -18.11 -8.57
CA SER A 56 17.05 -17.71 -9.32
C SER A 56 18.11 -17.16 -8.39
N ASN A 57 19.36 -17.20 -8.82
CA ASN A 57 20.50 -16.60 -8.10
C ASN A 57 20.69 -15.09 -8.38
N GLU A 58 19.78 -14.47 -9.12
CA GLU A 58 19.69 -13.01 -9.25
C GLU A 58 18.85 -12.50 -8.08
N SER A 59 19.48 -11.97 -7.05
CA SER A 59 18.83 -11.53 -5.81
C SER A 59 19.11 -10.06 -5.51
N HIS A 60 18.23 -9.43 -4.74
CA HIS A 60 18.48 -8.12 -4.14
C HIS A 60 19.29 -8.30 -2.85
N THR A 61 18.90 -9.26 -2.02
CA THR A 61 19.60 -9.65 -0.79
C THR A 61 19.79 -11.17 -0.77
N GLY A 62 20.85 -11.66 -0.11
CA GLY A 62 21.07 -13.10 0.02
C GLY A 62 21.40 -13.78 -1.31
N ASN A 63 21.02 -15.04 -1.46
CA ASN A 63 21.47 -15.88 -2.57
C ASN A 63 20.40 -16.14 -3.63
N TYR A 64 19.14 -15.94 -3.31
CA TYR A 64 18.03 -16.32 -4.18
C TYR A 64 16.92 -15.28 -4.20
N SER A 65 16.11 -15.32 -5.25
CA SER A 65 14.86 -14.57 -5.36
C SER A 65 13.80 -15.41 -6.06
N LEU A 66 12.53 -15.02 -5.94
CA LEU A 66 11.47 -15.59 -6.78
C LEU A 66 11.56 -15.00 -8.19
N PHE A 67 11.61 -15.88 -9.18
CA PHE A 67 11.68 -15.53 -10.59
C PHE A 67 10.43 -15.97 -11.34
N VAL A 68 9.99 -15.15 -12.30
CA VAL A 68 8.98 -15.50 -13.29
C VAL A 68 9.43 -15.04 -14.68
N HIS A 69 9.41 -15.95 -15.65
CA HIS A 69 9.67 -15.66 -17.05
C HIS A 69 8.56 -16.17 -17.96
N LYS A 70 8.18 -15.34 -18.93
CA LYS A 70 7.23 -15.70 -19.98
C LYS A 70 7.73 -15.20 -21.34
N SER A 71 7.63 -16.06 -22.35
CA SER A 71 7.88 -15.69 -23.75
C SER A 71 6.64 -15.20 -24.50
N ASN A 72 5.44 -15.40 -23.93
CA ASN A 72 4.16 -15.00 -24.52
C ASN A 72 3.28 -14.25 -23.52
N THR A 73 2.28 -13.54 -24.03
CA THR A 73 1.32 -12.75 -23.24
C THR A 73 0.07 -13.53 -22.86
N SER A 74 -0.04 -14.79 -23.30
CA SER A 74 -1.20 -15.65 -23.07
C SER A 74 -1.19 -16.23 -21.66
N VAL A 75 -2.34 -16.18 -20.98
CA VAL A 75 -2.53 -16.65 -19.59
C VAL A 75 -1.59 -15.95 -18.59
N ALA A 76 -1.93 -15.95 -17.31
CA ALA A 76 -1.04 -15.44 -16.27
C ALA A 76 -0.11 -16.55 -15.77
N THR A 77 1.15 -16.22 -15.48
CA THR A 77 2.04 -17.09 -14.70
C THR A 77 2.34 -16.38 -13.40
N MET A 78 1.93 -16.98 -12.28
CA MET A 78 2.08 -16.36 -10.96
C MET A 78 2.22 -17.39 -9.85
N GLY A 79 3.03 -17.05 -8.86
CA GLY A 79 3.08 -17.73 -7.57
C GLY A 79 2.20 -16.99 -6.57
N SER A 80 1.64 -17.73 -5.62
CA SER A 80 0.84 -17.18 -4.52
C SER A 80 1.36 -17.65 -3.17
N ILE A 81 1.34 -16.75 -2.19
CA ILE A 81 1.52 -17.05 -0.77
C ILE A 81 0.17 -16.86 -0.09
N SER A 82 -0.38 -17.92 0.48
CA SER A 82 -1.60 -17.88 1.27
C SER A 82 -1.29 -17.47 2.71
N MET A 83 -1.98 -16.44 3.19
CA MET A 83 -1.75 -15.87 4.51
C MET A 83 -2.84 -16.32 5.49
N PRO A 84 -2.51 -16.59 6.76
CA PRO A 84 -3.53 -16.73 7.79
C PRO A 84 -4.24 -15.37 7.97
N VAL A 85 -5.57 -15.43 8.08
CA VAL A 85 -6.42 -14.23 8.18
C VAL A 85 -6.94 -13.96 9.59
N LYS A 86 -6.85 -14.97 10.47
CA LYS A 86 -7.30 -14.86 11.86
C LYS A 86 -6.37 -13.94 12.64
N GLY A 87 -6.93 -12.95 13.33
CA GLY A 87 -6.21 -11.98 14.16
C GLY A 87 -5.74 -10.72 13.41
N ILE A 88 -5.90 -10.65 12.09
CA ILE A 88 -5.56 -9.48 11.27
C ILE A 88 -6.78 -8.72 10.75
N GLU A 89 -7.98 -9.15 11.10
CA GLU A 89 -9.23 -8.49 10.74
C GLU A 89 -9.22 -7.01 11.17
N GLY A 90 -9.75 -6.14 10.32
CA GLY A 90 -9.81 -4.69 10.54
C GLY A 90 -8.47 -3.94 10.49
N HIS A 91 -7.34 -4.64 10.42
CA HIS A 91 -6.02 -3.99 10.34
C HIS A 91 -5.79 -3.40 8.95
N THR A 92 -5.05 -2.29 8.89
CA THR A 92 -4.38 -1.88 7.65
C THR A 92 -2.99 -2.48 7.63
N LEU A 93 -2.68 -3.24 6.59
CA LEU A 93 -1.35 -3.82 6.37
C LEU A 93 -0.66 -3.12 5.20
N TYR A 94 0.66 -3.27 5.14
CA TYR A 94 1.48 -2.84 4.00
C TYR A 94 2.15 -4.06 3.38
N LEU A 95 1.91 -4.28 2.09
CA LEU A 95 2.71 -5.19 1.29
C LEU A 95 3.87 -4.38 0.72
N SER A 96 5.10 -4.88 0.86
CA SER A 96 6.28 -4.29 0.23
C SER A 96 7.24 -5.37 -0.27
N GLY A 97 8.05 -5.04 -1.27
CA GLY A 97 9.03 -5.95 -1.82
C GLY A 97 9.94 -5.24 -2.79
N TRP A 98 11.11 -5.84 -3.06
CA TRP A 98 12.02 -5.43 -4.11
C TRP A 98 11.68 -6.18 -5.38
N ILE A 99 11.64 -5.44 -6.49
CA ILE A 99 11.27 -5.97 -7.79
C ILE A 99 12.33 -5.54 -8.79
N LYS A 100 12.78 -6.48 -9.62
CA LYS A 100 13.59 -6.24 -10.81
C LYS A 100 12.81 -6.75 -12.02
N ALA A 101 12.93 -6.08 -13.15
CA ALA A 101 12.23 -6.46 -14.37
C ALA A 101 13.10 -6.31 -15.60
N GLU A 102 12.97 -7.23 -16.54
CA GLU A 102 13.69 -7.22 -17.80
C GLU A 102 12.75 -7.51 -18.97
N ASN A 103 12.81 -6.66 -20.00
CA ASN A 103 12.14 -6.82 -21.28
C ASN A 103 10.63 -7.09 -21.16
N ILE A 104 9.97 -6.38 -20.25
CA ILE A 104 8.52 -6.50 -20.06
C ILE A 104 7.81 -5.90 -21.27
N SER A 105 7.01 -6.72 -21.96
CA SER A 105 6.18 -6.22 -23.06
C SER A 105 5.15 -5.21 -22.56
N ARG A 106 4.70 -4.32 -23.44
CA ARG A 106 3.72 -3.26 -23.14
C ARG A 106 2.53 -3.75 -22.29
N PRO A 107 2.35 -3.25 -21.05
CA PRO A 107 1.21 -3.58 -20.20
C PRO A 107 -0.07 -2.90 -20.67
N THR A 108 -1.21 -3.39 -20.18
CA THR A 108 -2.50 -2.67 -20.26
C THR A 108 -2.85 -2.10 -18.89
N SER A 109 -3.98 -1.40 -18.75
CA SER A 109 -4.40 -0.80 -17.47
C SER A 109 -4.55 -1.81 -16.31
N TYR A 110 -4.74 -3.10 -16.61
CA TYR A 110 -4.97 -4.16 -15.61
C TYR A 110 -3.92 -5.28 -15.63
N HIS A 111 -3.11 -5.35 -16.70
CA HIS A 111 -2.14 -6.41 -16.95
C HIS A 111 -0.71 -5.87 -16.85
N GLY A 112 0.26 -6.74 -16.53
CA GLY A 112 1.64 -6.35 -16.27
C GLY A 112 2.28 -7.23 -15.22
N ILE A 113 3.29 -6.67 -14.54
CA ILE A 113 3.86 -7.25 -13.34
C ILE A 113 2.79 -7.27 -12.24
N LYS A 114 2.56 -8.44 -11.66
CA LYS A 114 1.70 -8.65 -10.51
C LYS A 114 2.52 -8.65 -9.24
N PHE A 115 2.19 -7.74 -8.36
CA PHE A 115 2.63 -7.71 -6.96
C PHE A 115 1.44 -7.25 -6.13
N MET A 116 0.58 -8.20 -5.75
CA MET A 116 -0.81 -7.90 -5.38
C MET A 116 -1.24 -8.66 -4.13
N ALA A 117 -1.92 -7.97 -3.22
CA ALA A 117 -2.73 -8.61 -2.18
C ALA A 117 -4.16 -8.81 -2.73
N LYS A 118 -4.55 -10.06 -2.95
CA LYS A 118 -5.91 -10.48 -3.28
C LYS A 118 -6.63 -10.86 -1.99
N ILE A 119 -7.65 -10.10 -1.64
CA ILE A 119 -8.43 -10.28 -0.41
C ILE A 119 -9.85 -10.69 -0.82
N ILE A 120 -10.34 -11.78 -0.25
CA ILE A 120 -11.69 -12.29 -0.50
C ILE A 120 -12.47 -12.21 0.82
N PRO A 121 -13.39 -11.25 0.97
CA PRO A 121 -14.30 -11.20 2.10
C PRO A 121 -15.39 -12.28 1.98
N SER A 122 -16.10 -12.51 3.08
CA SER A 122 -17.27 -13.39 3.10
C SER A 122 -18.46 -12.78 2.36
N SER A 123 -18.51 -11.46 2.31
CA SER A 123 -19.55 -10.64 1.70
C SER A 123 -18.93 -9.54 0.83
N GLY A 124 -19.56 -9.24 -0.31
CA GLY A 124 -19.07 -8.22 -1.25
C GLY A 124 -18.01 -8.73 -2.24
N ASP A 125 -17.43 -7.77 -2.97
CA ASP A 125 -16.50 -8.05 -4.06
C ASP A 125 -15.05 -8.30 -3.56
N PRO A 126 -14.26 -9.13 -4.26
CA PRO A 126 -12.84 -9.26 -3.98
C PRO A 126 -12.08 -7.94 -4.12
N ILE A 127 -11.14 -7.71 -3.21
CA ILE A 127 -10.29 -6.52 -3.20
C ILE A 127 -8.91 -6.89 -3.75
N TYR A 128 -8.39 -6.05 -4.65
CA TYR A 128 -7.12 -6.25 -5.33
C TYR A 128 -6.20 -5.04 -5.09
N ALA A 129 -5.38 -5.10 -4.04
CA ALA A 129 -4.45 -4.04 -3.73
C ALA A 129 -3.08 -4.32 -4.36
N GLN A 130 -2.59 -3.41 -5.19
CA GLN A 130 -1.28 -3.50 -5.84
C GLN A 130 -0.69 -2.10 -6.04
N PRO A 131 0.64 -1.94 -5.96
CA PRO A 131 1.28 -0.68 -6.33
C PRO A 131 1.23 -0.50 -7.85
N LYS A 132 1.29 0.75 -8.30
CA LYS A 132 1.58 1.05 -9.71
C LYS A 132 3.05 0.75 -9.97
N ILE A 133 3.33 -0.25 -10.79
CA ILE A 133 4.68 -0.57 -11.26
C ILE A 133 4.83 0.05 -12.65
N PRO A 134 5.62 1.13 -12.80
CA PRO A 134 5.76 1.81 -14.07
C PRO A 134 6.64 0.97 -15.00
N ILE A 135 6.03 0.45 -16.06
CA ILE A 135 6.72 -0.08 -17.23
C ILE A 135 6.43 0.89 -18.38
N ASP A 136 7.50 1.43 -18.95
CA ASP A 136 7.45 2.33 -20.11
C ASP A 136 7.82 1.54 -21.37
N GLU A 137 7.20 1.85 -22.51
CA GLU A 137 7.60 1.33 -23.82
C GLU A 137 9.07 1.66 -24.15
N GLN A 138 9.54 2.83 -23.72
CA GLN A 138 10.95 3.21 -23.91
C GLN A 138 11.89 2.59 -22.87
N ASN A 139 11.36 2.13 -21.74
CA ASN A 139 12.13 1.52 -20.67
C ASN A 139 11.40 0.29 -20.09
N PRO A 140 11.42 -0.84 -20.82
CA PRO A 140 10.72 -2.08 -20.44
C PRO A 140 11.44 -2.87 -19.34
N SER A 141 12.53 -2.32 -18.79
CA SER A 141 13.39 -2.96 -17.82
C SER A 141 13.69 -1.98 -16.68
N PHE A 142 13.89 -2.49 -15.48
CA PHE A 142 14.46 -1.72 -14.39
C PHE A 142 15.20 -2.63 -13.43
N ASP A 143 16.28 -2.10 -12.87
CA ASP A 143 16.98 -2.74 -11.76
C ASP A 143 16.17 -2.65 -10.46
N TRP A 144 16.57 -3.40 -9.45
CA TRP A 144 15.89 -3.54 -8.15
C TRP A 144 15.33 -2.22 -7.62
N LYS A 145 14.01 -2.17 -7.51
CA LYS A 145 13.25 -1.06 -6.93
C LYS A 145 12.27 -1.57 -5.90
N LYS A 146 12.15 -0.84 -4.80
CA LYS A 146 11.18 -1.15 -3.76
C LYS A 146 9.80 -0.61 -4.13
N PHE A 147 8.80 -1.47 -4.05
CA PHE A 147 7.39 -1.11 -4.21
C PHE A 147 6.62 -1.41 -2.94
N SER A 148 5.56 -0.63 -2.68
CA SER A 148 4.69 -0.85 -1.53
C SER A 148 3.27 -0.38 -1.77
N VAL A 149 2.30 -1.09 -1.19
CA VAL A 149 0.89 -0.71 -1.19
C VAL A 149 0.25 -0.97 0.18
N PRO A 150 -0.51 -0.01 0.74
CA PRO A 150 -1.38 -0.27 1.89
C PRO A 150 -2.66 -1.00 1.45
N PHE A 151 -3.21 -1.82 2.34
CA PHE A 151 -4.53 -2.43 2.15
C PHE A 151 -5.23 -2.68 3.49
N LEU A 152 -6.55 -2.48 3.50
CA LEU A 152 -7.40 -2.79 4.65
C LEU A 152 -7.83 -4.24 4.58
N ILE A 153 -7.74 -4.95 5.71
CA ILE A 153 -8.34 -6.26 5.89
C ILE A 153 -9.80 -6.07 6.35
N PRO A 154 -10.80 -6.53 5.58
CA PRO A 154 -12.19 -6.53 6.03
C PRO A 154 -12.37 -7.39 7.28
N ASP A 155 -13.34 -7.02 8.13
CA ASP A 155 -13.64 -7.78 9.35
C ASP A 155 -14.13 -9.22 9.06
N ASP A 156 -14.66 -9.45 7.86
CA ASP A 156 -15.21 -10.72 7.40
C ASP A 156 -14.31 -11.43 6.37
N VAL A 157 -13.01 -11.14 6.38
CA VAL A 157 -12.03 -11.76 5.47
C VAL A 157 -12.05 -13.29 5.56
N LYS A 158 -12.09 -13.96 4.40
CA LYS A 158 -11.95 -15.42 4.29
C LYS A 158 -10.59 -15.84 3.75
N TYR A 159 -10.06 -15.09 2.79
CA TYR A 159 -8.79 -15.41 2.16
C TYR A 159 -7.96 -14.16 1.92
N LEU A 160 -6.66 -14.27 2.17
CA LEU A 160 -5.64 -13.31 1.77
C LEU A 160 -4.54 -14.06 1.02
N ASN A 161 -4.30 -13.67 -0.24
CA ASN A 161 -3.23 -14.23 -1.05
C ASN A 161 -2.34 -13.12 -1.59
N ILE A 162 -1.03 -13.26 -1.42
CA ILE A 162 -0.04 -12.40 -2.07
C ILE A 162 0.35 -13.04 -3.39
N GLN A 163 0.04 -12.38 -4.50
CA GLN A 163 0.29 -12.86 -5.85
C GLN A 163 1.46 -12.13 -6.49
N MET A 164 2.40 -12.89 -7.04
CA MET A 164 3.62 -12.42 -7.69
C MET A 164 3.78 -13.07 -9.05
N GLY A 165 3.96 -12.28 -10.10
CA GLY A 165 4.23 -12.83 -11.43
C GLY A 165 3.89 -11.90 -12.58
N LEU A 166 3.50 -12.48 -13.72
CA LEU A 166 3.21 -11.78 -14.97
C LEU A 166 1.82 -12.16 -15.48
N GLN A 167 1.01 -11.15 -15.82
CA GLN A 167 -0.29 -11.35 -16.47
C GLN A 167 -0.38 -10.49 -17.71
N GLY A 168 -0.76 -11.08 -18.86
CA GLY A 168 -1.00 -10.33 -20.10
C GLY A 168 0.25 -9.67 -20.71
N VAL A 169 1.44 -9.99 -20.19
CA VAL A 169 2.74 -9.51 -20.66
C VAL A 169 3.74 -10.67 -20.74
N SER A 170 4.74 -10.52 -21.59
CA SER A 170 5.96 -11.34 -21.63
C SER A 170 7.12 -10.59 -20.97
N GLY A 171 8.24 -11.28 -20.81
CA GLY A 171 9.46 -10.77 -20.19
C GLY A 171 9.80 -11.54 -18.93
N THR A 172 10.63 -10.92 -18.10
CA THR A 172 11.17 -11.53 -16.90
C THR A 172 11.03 -10.60 -15.71
N VAL A 173 10.61 -11.13 -14.57
CA VAL A 173 10.51 -10.39 -13.32
C VAL A 173 11.06 -11.21 -12.17
N TRP A 174 11.71 -10.52 -11.25
CA TRP A 174 12.20 -11.06 -9.99
C TRP A 174 11.56 -10.31 -8.83
N PHE A 175 11.27 -11.05 -7.76
CA PHE A 175 10.74 -10.53 -6.51
C PHE A 175 11.61 -11.02 -5.36
N ASP A 176 11.97 -10.09 -4.48
CA ASP A 176 12.80 -10.37 -3.33
C ASP A 176 12.39 -9.50 -2.13
N ASP A 177 12.81 -9.90 -0.93
CA ASP A 177 12.61 -9.16 0.31
C ASP A 177 11.13 -8.76 0.53
N VAL A 178 10.21 -9.69 0.22
CA VAL A 178 8.76 -9.47 0.30
C VAL A 178 8.35 -9.48 1.76
N LYS A 179 7.67 -8.41 2.20
CA LYS A 179 7.26 -8.19 3.58
C LYS A 179 5.81 -7.73 3.65
N ILE A 180 5.11 -8.24 4.66
CA ILE A 180 3.85 -7.68 5.15
C ILE A 180 4.08 -7.11 6.53
N THR A 181 3.79 -5.82 6.71
CA THR A 181 3.94 -5.14 8.00
C THR A 181 2.63 -4.52 8.46
N ILE A 182 2.44 -4.41 9.77
CA ILE A 182 1.27 -3.77 10.35
C ILE A 182 1.36 -2.26 10.16
N GLY A 183 0.38 -1.70 9.47
CA GLY A 183 0.29 -0.27 9.20
C GLY A 183 -0.51 0.49 10.24
N ARG A 184 -1.72 0.01 10.52
CA ARG A 184 -2.64 0.60 11.48
C ARG A 184 -3.46 -0.50 12.15
N GLU A 185 -3.63 -0.40 13.46
CA GLU A 185 -4.55 -1.23 14.22
C GLU A 185 -6.01 -1.04 13.77
N PRO A 186 -6.90 -2.02 14.02
CA PRO A 186 -8.31 -1.89 13.77
C PRO A 186 -8.86 -0.68 14.49
N PHE A 187 -9.81 -0.01 13.84
CA PHE A 187 -10.55 1.04 14.53
C PHE A 187 -11.36 0.40 15.66
N LYS A 188 -10.98 0.71 16.90
CA LYS A 188 -11.80 0.40 18.08
C LYS A 188 -12.69 1.61 18.33
N PRO A 189 -14.02 1.50 18.12
CA PRO A 189 -14.93 2.58 18.49
C PRO A 189 -14.71 2.89 19.96
N LEU A 190 -14.59 4.17 20.29
CA LEU A 190 -14.65 4.57 21.69
C LEU A 190 -16.03 4.17 22.23
N PRO A 191 -16.12 3.73 23.49
CA PRO A 191 -17.41 3.47 24.12
C PRO A 191 -18.28 4.72 23.99
N ALA A 192 -19.58 4.51 23.77
CA ALA A 192 -20.54 5.60 23.69
C ALA A 192 -20.41 6.45 24.94
N VAL A 193 -20.17 7.74 24.74
CA VAL A 193 -20.14 8.71 25.82
C VAL A 193 -21.58 8.82 26.34
N PRO A 194 -21.85 8.60 27.65
CA PRO A 194 -23.18 8.81 28.21
C PRO A 194 -23.73 10.18 27.81
N GLU A 195 -25.03 10.27 27.49
CA GLU A 195 -25.64 11.54 27.02
C GLU A 195 -25.38 12.71 27.98
N ASP A 196 -25.28 12.43 29.28
CA ASP A 196 -25.04 13.43 30.33
C ASP A 196 -23.56 13.83 30.50
N THR A 197 -22.66 13.29 29.69
CA THR A 197 -21.23 13.63 29.80
C THR A 197 -21.03 15.06 29.29
N PRO A 198 -20.44 15.95 30.09
CA PRO A 198 -20.13 17.30 29.62
C PRO A 198 -19.22 17.23 28.40
N ILE A 199 -19.70 17.75 27.26
CA ILE A 199 -18.88 17.84 26.05
C ILE A 199 -17.73 18.80 26.37
N TYR A 200 -16.50 18.27 26.39
CA TYR A 200 -15.32 19.11 26.50
C TYR A 200 -15.14 19.91 25.20
N THR A 201 -15.52 21.19 25.24
CA THR A 201 -15.41 22.12 24.11
C THR A 201 -14.01 22.73 23.98
N GLY A 202 -13.14 22.54 24.98
CA GLY A 202 -11.82 23.17 25.03
C GLY A 202 -11.85 24.69 25.29
N HIS A 203 -13.02 25.26 25.61
CA HIS A 203 -13.19 26.68 25.90
C HIS A 203 -14.41 26.94 26.78
N SER A 204 -14.40 28.05 27.53
CA SER A 204 -15.55 28.51 28.33
C SER A 204 -16.57 29.34 27.55
N GLN A 205 -16.32 29.59 26.26
CA GLN A 205 -17.21 30.42 25.43
C GLN A 205 -18.54 29.70 25.16
N PRO A 206 -19.70 30.36 25.33
CA PRO A 206 -21.02 29.75 25.08
C PRO A 206 -21.26 29.45 23.60
N ARG A 207 -20.58 30.16 22.70
CA ARG A 207 -20.63 29.93 21.24
C ARG A 207 -19.34 30.39 20.58
N LEU A 208 -18.86 29.60 19.62
CA LEU A 208 -17.79 30.03 18.71
C LEU A 208 -18.36 30.82 17.53
N ARG A 209 -17.74 31.95 17.24
CA ARG A 209 -18.02 32.83 16.10
C ARG A 209 -16.68 33.14 15.45
N GLY A 210 -16.56 32.89 14.16
CA GLY A 210 -15.26 32.92 13.51
C GLY A 210 -15.32 32.81 12.01
N ALA A 211 -14.15 33.01 11.41
CA ALA A 211 -13.95 32.89 9.97
C ALA A 211 -12.91 31.81 9.66
N HIS A 212 -13.03 31.24 8.46
CA HIS A 212 -12.01 30.39 7.87
C HIS A 212 -11.12 31.26 6.99
N ILE A 213 -9.82 31.31 7.32
CA ILE A 213 -8.85 32.17 6.66
C ILE A 213 -7.80 31.29 5.96
N ASN A 214 -7.36 31.74 4.79
CA ASN A 214 -6.23 31.16 4.09
C ASN A 214 -4.94 31.54 4.83
N PRO A 215 -4.06 30.59 5.20
CA PRO A 215 -2.83 30.91 5.93
C PRO A 215 -1.94 31.90 5.18
N TYR A 216 -1.96 31.96 3.85
CA TYR A 216 -1.15 32.90 3.07
C TYR A 216 -1.56 34.38 3.16
N ILE A 217 -2.50 34.74 4.05
CA ILE A 217 -2.90 36.13 4.28
C ILE A 217 -1.73 37.04 4.73
N TYR A 218 -0.70 36.46 5.36
CA TYR A 218 0.54 37.18 5.72
C TYR A 218 1.38 37.62 4.51
N LEU A 219 1.11 37.09 3.30
CA LEU A 219 1.79 37.52 2.07
C LEU A 219 1.22 38.81 1.48
N LEU A 220 0.12 39.33 2.06
CA LEU A 220 -0.43 40.64 1.75
C LEU A 220 -0.01 41.59 2.88
N PRO A 221 1.03 42.43 2.67
CA PRO A 221 1.41 43.46 3.65
C PRO A 221 0.20 44.34 3.98
N ASP A 222 0.09 44.77 5.23
CA ASP A 222 -0.99 45.63 5.78
C ASP A 222 -2.37 44.98 5.91
N ALA A 223 -2.70 43.97 5.09
CA ALA A 223 -3.99 43.29 5.13
C ALA A 223 -4.20 42.47 6.41
N GLU A 224 -3.21 41.68 6.84
CA GLU A 224 -3.39 40.73 7.96
C GLU A 224 -3.81 41.43 9.27
N GLN A 225 -3.20 42.58 9.59
CA GLN A 225 -3.53 43.30 10.82
C GLN A 225 -4.93 43.92 10.75
N GLU A 226 -5.32 44.49 9.61
CA GLU A 226 -6.67 45.04 9.40
C GLU A 226 -7.73 43.93 9.47
N TYR A 227 -7.52 42.80 8.81
CA TYR A 227 -8.44 41.66 8.83
C TYR A 227 -8.61 41.08 10.24
N ILE A 228 -7.51 40.86 10.98
CA ILE A 228 -7.59 40.36 12.36
C ILE A 228 -8.29 41.38 13.26
N ARG A 229 -8.03 42.67 13.06
CA ARG A 229 -8.70 43.75 13.79
C ARG A 229 -10.20 43.77 13.52
N THR A 230 -10.64 43.76 12.27
CA THR A 230 -12.07 43.71 11.89
C THR A 230 -12.75 42.47 12.46
N LEU A 231 -12.11 41.30 12.40
CA LEU A 231 -12.66 40.07 12.98
C LEU A 231 -12.89 40.20 14.49
N LYS A 232 -11.95 40.83 15.21
CA LYS A 232 -12.05 41.03 16.65
C LYS A 232 -13.03 42.15 17.03
N GLU A 233 -12.86 43.34 16.45
CA GLU A 233 -13.52 44.57 16.88
C GLU A 233 -14.94 44.71 16.32
N GLU A 234 -15.14 44.34 15.05
CA GLU A 234 -16.42 44.53 14.37
C GLU A 234 -17.28 43.26 14.41
N TRP A 235 -16.65 42.09 14.22
CA TRP A 235 -17.37 40.82 14.12
C TRP A 235 -17.45 40.05 15.44
N ASN A 236 -16.73 40.52 16.47
CA ASN A 236 -16.61 39.88 17.78
C ASN A 236 -16.28 38.37 17.66
N ALA A 237 -15.36 38.05 16.74
CA ALA A 237 -14.92 36.70 16.50
C ALA A 237 -14.03 36.20 17.65
N ASN A 238 -14.28 34.97 18.09
CA ASN A 238 -13.51 34.25 19.11
C ASN A 238 -12.93 32.92 18.59
N LEU A 239 -12.99 32.70 17.26
CA LEU A 239 -12.42 31.56 16.55
C LEU A 239 -11.85 32.00 15.20
N ILE A 240 -10.65 31.54 14.87
CA ILE A 240 -10.09 31.62 13.52
C ILE A 240 -9.68 30.20 13.11
N ARG A 241 -10.06 29.75 11.91
CA ARG A 241 -9.62 28.47 11.35
C ARG A 241 -8.69 28.72 10.17
N TYR A 242 -7.56 28.01 10.11
CA TYR A 242 -6.66 28.05 8.96
C TYR A 242 -6.86 26.82 8.06
N SER A 243 -6.91 27.06 6.74
CA SER A 243 -6.92 25.99 5.73
C SER A 243 -5.50 25.64 5.30
N PHE A 244 -4.97 24.52 5.78
CA PHE A 244 -3.75 23.94 5.21
C PHE A 244 -4.15 22.93 4.13
N HIS A 245 -4.02 23.30 2.86
CA HIS A 245 -4.10 22.34 1.77
C HIS A 245 -2.72 21.72 1.56
N ILE A 246 -2.64 20.38 1.57
CA ILE A 246 -1.45 19.66 1.10
C ILE A 246 -1.47 19.78 -0.42
N ILE A 247 -0.90 20.85 -0.95
CA ILE A 247 -0.71 21.08 -2.38
C ILE A 247 0.80 21.22 -2.59
N ASP A 248 1.33 20.55 -3.61
CA ASP A 248 2.74 20.70 -4.02
C ASP A 248 3.03 22.20 -4.22
N PRO A 249 4.03 22.78 -3.53
CA PRO A 249 4.38 24.19 -3.64
C PRO A 249 4.59 24.67 -5.09
N LYS A 250 4.90 23.77 -6.02
CA LYS A 250 5.15 24.11 -7.43
C LYS A 250 3.88 24.40 -8.24
N GLU A 251 2.70 23.92 -7.84
CA GLU A 251 1.49 24.06 -8.66
C GLU A 251 0.79 25.43 -8.50
N ARG A 252 1.13 26.21 -7.46
CA ARG A 252 0.46 27.51 -7.21
C ARG A 252 1.15 28.73 -7.83
N MET A 253 2.40 28.60 -8.30
CA MET A 253 3.13 29.73 -8.90
C MET A 253 2.66 30.09 -10.33
N PHE A 254 1.78 29.31 -10.94
CA PHE A 254 1.33 29.52 -12.33
C PHE A 254 -0.06 30.16 -12.47
N SER A 255 -0.71 30.58 -11.39
CA SER A 255 -2.10 31.08 -11.47
C SER A 255 -2.33 32.46 -10.87
N ILE A 256 -1.32 33.33 -10.84
CA ILE A 256 -1.56 34.77 -10.68
C ILE A 256 -1.50 35.38 -12.09
N PRO A 257 -2.63 35.77 -12.69
CA PRO A 257 -2.58 36.57 -13.90
C PRO A 257 -1.95 37.91 -13.53
N ALA A 258 -0.89 38.29 -14.24
CA ALA A 258 -0.38 39.65 -14.18
C ALA A 258 -1.50 40.58 -14.67
N SER A 259 -1.98 41.46 -13.77
CA SER A 259 -2.71 42.67 -14.13
C SER A 259 -1.74 43.77 -14.53
#